data_AF-A0AA88DY85-F1
#
_entry.id   AF-A0AA88DY85-F1
#
_cell.length_a   1.000
_cell.length_b   1.000
_cell.length_c   1.000
_cell.angle_alpha   90.00
_cell.angle_beta   90.00
_cell.angle_gamma   90.00
#
_symmetry.space_group_name_H-M   'P 1'
#
loop_
_entity.id
_entity.type
_entity.pdbx_description
1 polymer ?
#
loop_
_entity_poly.entity_id
_entity_poly.type
_entity_poly.pdbx_seq_one_letter_code
_entity_poly.pdbx_strand_id
1 'polypeptide(L)'
;MVSLSQTDPLVARSLLEWHNISKFCGRCGEKTVPKEAGRRKQCSSDSCGLRIYPRVDPVVIILVIDKENDRALLSRQSRFVPRMWSCLAGFIEAVRREAWEETGIEVGEVVYHSSQPWPVGPSSIPCQLMIGFFAYAKSLEINVDKEELEDAEWHSREDVRRALLAAEYKKAQKTAAAKVEQICKGVEKGQNLTADFNVESGELAPMFFPGPFAIAHHLISSWAFQDAKDGDQARLKQPAGSFSNL
;
A
#
# COMPACT_ATOMS: atom_id res chain seq x y z
N MET A 1 17.47 -0.57 4.15
CA MET A 1 17.47 -0.50 5.62
C MET A 1 17.04 0.92 5.99
N VAL A 2 15.79 1.14 6.39
CA VAL A 2 15.27 2.48 6.70
C VAL A 2 15.73 2.86 8.11
N SER A 3 16.43 4.00 8.23
CA SER A 3 16.89 4.56 9.50
C SER A 3 15.71 4.90 10.41
N LEU A 4 15.63 4.28 11.58
CA LEU A 4 14.61 4.50 12.63
C LEU A 4 14.84 5.81 13.43
N SER A 5 15.39 6.86 12.82
CA SER A 5 15.79 8.08 13.54
C SER A 5 14.72 9.17 13.63
N GLN A 6 13.51 8.96 13.09
CA GLN A 6 12.35 9.83 13.30
C GLN A 6 11.10 8.93 13.38
N THR A 7 10.31 9.04 14.45
CA THR A 7 9.06 8.28 14.58
C THR A 7 8.10 8.70 13.49
N ASP A 8 7.97 7.87 12.46
CA ASP A 8 6.98 8.00 11.39
C ASP A 8 5.58 8.22 12.01
N PRO A 9 4.82 9.26 11.61
CA PRO A 9 3.49 9.54 12.13
C PRO A 9 2.53 8.35 12.05
N LEU A 10 2.73 7.45 11.07
CA LEU A 10 1.94 6.23 10.93
C LEU A 10 2.22 5.24 12.06
N VAL A 11 3.48 5.09 12.44
CA VAL A 11 3.90 4.24 13.57
C VAL A 11 3.38 4.81 14.89
N ALA A 12 3.40 6.13 15.04
CA ALA A 12 2.84 6.80 16.23
C ALA A 12 1.34 6.53 16.37
N ARG A 13 0.56 6.67 15.29
CA ARG A 13 -0.88 6.36 15.27
C ARG A 13 -1.15 4.90 15.62
N SER A 14 -0.42 3.97 15.02
CA SER A 14 -0.51 2.54 15.34
C SER A 14 -0.29 2.24 16.82
N LEU A 15 0.73 2.85 17.41
CA LEU A 15 1.06 2.62 18.81
C LEU A 15 -0.04 3.17 19.74
N LEU A 16 -0.55 4.37 19.46
CA LEU A 16 -1.65 4.97 20.22
C LEU A 16 -2.93 4.11 20.16
N GLU A 17 -3.29 3.62 18.98
CA GLU A 17 -4.49 2.78 18.83
C GLU A 17 -4.33 1.42 19.51
N TRP A 18 -3.14 0.81 19.42
CA TRP A 18 -2.83 -0.38 20.20
C TRP A 18 -2.97 -0.16 21.71
N HIS A 19 -2.55 1.02 22.21
CA HIS A 19 -2.75 1.39 23.61
C HIS A 19 -4.24 1.48 23.98
N ASN A 20 -5.07 2.01 23.08
CA ASN A 20 -6.51 2.17 23.27
C ASN A 20 -7.24 0.83 23.34
N ILE A 21 -6.90 -0.13 22.48
CA ILE A 21 -7.63 -1.41 22.42
C ILE A 21 -7.08 -2.46 23.38
N SER A 22 -5.77 -2.45 23.68
CA SER A 22 -5.12 -3.49 24.49
C SER A 22 -5.11 -3.14 25.99
N LYS A 23 -6.26 -2.87 26.61
CA LYS A 23 -6.33 -2.40 28.02
C LYS A 23 -6.10 -3.52 29.04
N PHE A 24 -6.46 -4.75 28.70
CA PHE A 24 -6.45 -5.90 29.61
C PHE A 24 -5.55 -7.03 29.09
N CYS A 25 -5.10 -7.88 30.01
CA CYS A 25 -4.24 -9.01 29.71
C CYS A 25 -5.07 -10.15 29.10
N GLY A 26 -4.77 -10.55 27.87
CA GLY A 26 -5.44 -11.68 27.21
C GLY A 26 -5.26 -13.05 27.90
N ARG A 27 -4.34 -13.17 28.88
CA ARG A 27 -4.13 -14.40 29.65
C ARG A 27 -4.98 -14.48 30.92
N CYS A 28 -5.12 -13.37 31.66
CA CYS A 28 -5.72 -13.37 33.00
C CYS A 28 -6.82 -12.32 33.22
N GLY A 29 -7.10 -11.47 32.22
CA GLY A 29 -8.10 -10.41 32.32
C GLY A 29 -7.67 -9.16 33.09
N GLU A 30 -6.57 -9.21 33.86
CA GLU A 30 -6.12 -8.08 34.66
C GLU A 30 -5.63 -6.89 33.80
N LYS A 31 -5.62 -5.67 34.36
CA LYS A 31 -5.15 -4.48 33.66
C LYS A 31 -3.69 -4.60 33.20
N THR A 32 -3.35 -3.84 32.18
CA THR A 32 -1.99 -3.75 31.65
C THR A 32 -1.43 -2.35 31.84
N VAL A 33 -0.14 -2.26 32.15
CA VAL A 33 0.59 -1.02 32.36
C VAL A 33 1.63 -0.80 31.25
N PRO A 34 1.73 0.40 30.66
CA PRO A 34 2.79 0.72 29.71
C PRO A 34 4.18 0.62 30.34
N LYS A 35 5.15 0.11 29.59
CA LYS A 35 6.58 0.06 29.93
C LYS A 35 7.40 0.50 28.70
N GLU A 36 8.67 0.81 28.90
CA GLU A 36 9.61 1.18 27.82
C GLU A 36 9.10 2.32 26.93
N ALA A 37 8.73 3.45 27.56
CA ALA A 37 8.14 4.60 26.87
C ALA A 37 6.91 4.25 26.01
N GLY A 38 6.15 3.23 26.41
CA GLY A 38 4.94 2.79 25.72
C GLY A 38 5.18 1.81 24.57
N ARG A 39 6.41 1.32 24.35
CA ARG A 39 6.70 0.30 23.31
C ARG A 39 6.23 -1.10 23.67
N ARG A 40 5.97 -1.35 24.96
CA ARG A 40 5.36 -2.58 25.44
C ARG A 40 4.40 -2.31 26.58
N LYS A 41 3.56 -3.30 26.86
CA LYS A 41 2.70 -3.36 28.04
C LYS A 41 3.10 -4.55 28.90
N GLN A 42 2.80 -4.46 30.18
CA GLN A 42 2.98 -5.56 31.12
C GLN A 42 1.72 -5.74 31.95
N CYS A 43 1.30 -6.99 32.17
CA CYS A 43 0.20 -7.28 33.09
C CYS A 43 0.53 -6.74 34.49
N SER A 44 -0.44 -6.11 35.16
CA SER A 44 -0.27 -5.58 36.52
C SER A 44 -0.31 -6.63 37.61
N SER A 45 -0.78 -7.85 37.30
CA SER A 45 -0.74 -8.97 38.25
C SER A 45 0.67 -9.53 38.36
N ASP A 46 1.22 -9.54 39.57
CA ASP A 46 2.55 -10.08 39.87
C ASP A 46 2.64 -11.59 39.60
N SER A 47 1.52 -12.32 39.73
CA SER A 47 1.49 -13.76 39.43
C SER A 47 1.46 -14.06 37.93
N CYS A 48 1.03 -13.10 37.10
CA CYS A 48 0.99 -13.26 35.65
C CYS A 48 2.23 -12.66 34.97
N GLY A 49 2.56 -11.39 35.26
CA GLY A 49 3.73 -10.70 34.75
C GLY A 49 3.87 -10.61 33.22
N LEU A 50 2.84 -11.01 32.45
CA LEU A 50 2.91 -11.19 31.00
C LEU A 50 3.33 -9.89 30.29
N ARG A 51 4.32 -9.99 29.41
CA ARG A 51 4.76 -8.91 28.52
C ARG A 51 3.97 -8.98 27.22
N ILE A 52 3.44 -7.84 26.79
CA ILE A 52 2.56 -7.73 25.62
C ILE A 52 3.18 -6.68 24.69
N TYR A 53 3.34 -7.06 23.43
CA TYR A 53 3.86 -6.20 22.38
C TYR A 53 2.76 -5.83 21.38
N PRO A 54 2.90 -4.72 20.65
CA PRO A 54 1.99 -4.39 19.56
C PRO A 54 1.93 -5.51 18.52
N ARG A 55 0.71 -5.93 18.16
CA ARG A 55 0.49 -6.83 17.02
C ARG A 55 0.77 -6.06 15.74
N VAL A 56 1.38 -6.72 14.75
CA VAL A 56 1.52 -6.22 13.39
C VAL A 56 0.90 -7.26 12.48
N ASP A 57 -0.13 -6.85 11.72
CA ASP A 57 -0.89 -7.71 10.82
C ASP A 57 -0.38 -7.50 9.39
N PRO A 58 0.37 -8.46 8.81
CA PRO A 58 0.99 -8.22 7.52
C PRO A 58 0.01 -8.54 6.40
N VAL A 59 0.00 -7.67 5.40
CA VAL A 59 -0.92 -7.69 4.25
C VAL A 59 -0.04 -7.61 3.01
N VAL A 60 -0.20 -8.55 2.09
CA VAL A 60 0.53 -8.51 0.82
C VAL A 60 -0.22 -7.62 -0.16
N ILE A 61 0.51 -6.84 -0.94
CA ILE A 61 -0.04 -6.07 -2.06
C ILE A 61 0.80 -6.33 -3.31
N ILE A 62 0.14 -6.67 -4.40
CA ILE A 62 0.76 -7.37 -5.52
C ILE A 62 0.38 -6.66 -6.80
N LEU A 63 1.40 -6.21 -7.54
CA LEU A 63 1.23 -5.80 -8.92
C LEU A 63 1.62 -7.00 -9.81
N VAL A 64 0.62 -7.60 -10.46
CA VAL A 64 0.84 -8.71 -11.39
C VAL A 64 1.18 -8.13 -12.77
N ILE A 65 2.29 -8.59 -13.34
CA ILE A 65 2.86 -8.06 -14.58
C ILE A 65 2.89 -9.17 -15.62
N ASP A 66 2.34 -8.85 -16.80
CA ASP A 66 2.55 -9.61 -18.03
C ASP A 66 3.71 -8.98 -18.80
N LYS A 67 4.86 -9.66 -18.76
CA LYS A 67 6.11 -9.23 -19.38
C LYS A 67 6.03 -9.22 -20.91
N GLU A 68 5.23 -10.10 -21.51
CA GLU A 68 5.21 -10.29 -22.97
C GLU A 68 4.38 -9.20 -23.65
N ASN A 69 3.26 -8.81 -23.04
CA ASN A 69 2.34 -7.81 -23.60
C ASN A 69 2.49 -6.42 -22.97
N ASP A 70 3.53 -6.20 -22.16
CA ASP A 70 3.85 -4.95 -21.45
C ASP A 70 2.66 -4.33 -20.71
N ARG A 71 1.98 -5.14 -19.90
CA ARG A 71 0.75 -4.76 -19.19
C ARG A 71 0.75 -5.26 -17.75
N ALA A 72 -0.07 -4.63 -16.91
CA ALA A 72 -0.24 -5.00 -15.52
C ALA A 72 -1.72 -5.24 -15.21
N LEU A 73 -1.97 -6.21 -14.33
CA LEU A 73 -3.31 -6.48 -13.82
C LEU A 73 -3.63 -5.46 -12.73
N LEU A 74 -4.75 -4.78 -12.88
CA LEU A 74 -5.30 -3.92 -11.86
C LEU A 74 -6.72 -4.37 -11.55
N SER A 75 -7.13 -4.21 -10.31
CA SER A 75 -8.47 -4.54 -9.85
C SER A 75 -9.19 -3.35 -9.23
N ARG A 76 -10.50 -3.51 -9.12
CA ARG A 76 -11.41 -2.56 -8.49
C ARG A 76 -12.29 -3.29 -7.48
N GLN A 77 -12.41 -2.71 -6.29
CA GLN A 77 -13.30 -3.21 -5.25
C GLN A 77 -14.55 -2.34 -5.18
N SER A 78 -15.70 -2.95 -4.91
CA SER A 78 -17.00 -2.26 -4.78
C SER A 78 -17.03 -1.22 -3.66
N ARG A 79 -16.12 -1.36 -2.67
CA ARG A 79 -15.97 -0.43 -1.53
C ARG A 79 -15.18 0.83 -1.88
N PHE A 80 -14.48 0.86 -3.01
CA PHE A 80 -13.65 1.97 -3.41
C PHE A 80 -14.44 3.04 -4.18
N VAL A 81 -13.85 4.23 -4.28
CA VAL A 81 -14.40 5.30 -5.12
C VAL A 81 -14.57 4.76 -6.54
N PRO A 82 -15.72 5.01 -7.20
CA PRO A 82 -15.93 4.55 -8.57
C PRO A 82 -14.75 4.90 -9.48
N ARG A 83 -14.32 3.95 -10.30
CA ARG A 83 -13.18 4.05 -11.23
C ARG A 83 -11.78 4.09 -10.59
N MET A 84 -11.66 3.78 -9.29
CA MET A 84 -10.35 3.58 -8.66
C MET A 84 -9.82 2.18 -8.95
N TRP A 85 -8.67 2.10 -9.63
CA TRP A 85 -7.94 0.88 -9.94
C TRP A 85 -6.72 0.76 -9.03
N SER A 86 -6.46 -0.44 -8.52
CA SER A 86 -5.36 -0.70 -7.59
C SER A 86 -4.72 -2.07 -7.85
N CYS A 87 -3.60 -2.32 -7.17
CA CYS A 87 -3.01 -3.65 -7.04
C CYS A 87 -3.93 -4.60 -6.25
N LEU A 88 -3.78 -5.91 -6.46
CA LEU A 88 -4.40 -6.95 -5.62
C LEU A 88 -3.84 -6.87 -4.21
N ALA A 89 -4.65 -7.11 -3.17
CA ALA A 89 -4.19 -7.02 -1.79
C ALA A 89 -4.93 -7.96 -0.85
N GLY A 90 -4.16 -8.74 -0.08
CA GLY A 90 -4.66 -9.86 0.70
C GLY A 90 -3.94 -10.09 2.01
N PHE A 91 -4.58 -10.83 2.92
CA PHE A 91 -3.91 -11.29 4.14
C PHE A 91 -2.87 -12.38 3.83
N ILE A 92 -2.00 -12.62 4.81
CA ILE A 92 -0.61 -13.05 4.63
C ILE A 92 -0.35 -14.39 3.92
N GLU A 93 -1.35 -15.21 3.65
CA GLU A 93 -1.11 -16.54 3.11
C GLU A 93 -0.89 -16.46 1.60
N ALA A 94 0.35 -16.15 1.21
CA ALA A 94 0.94 -16.30 -0.12
C ALA A 94 0.37 -15.42 -1.27
N VAL A 95 1.27 -14.59 -1.83
CA VAL A 95 1.06 -13.81 -3.07
C VAL A 95 0.44 -14.62 -4.21
N ARG A 96 0.84 -15.89 -4.36
CA ARG A 96 0.31 -16.76 -5.43
C ARG A 96 -1.12 -17.21 -5.18
N ARG A 97 -1.47 -17.48 -3.92
CA ARG A 97 -2.83 -17.89 -3.54
C ARG A 97 -3.78 -16.72 -3.79
N GLU A 98 -3.42 -15.53 -3.30
CA GLU A 98 -4.27 -14.35 -3.47
C GLU A 98 -4.52 -14.00 -4.93
N ALA A 99 -3.47 -13.99 -5.76
CA ALA A 99 -3.62 -13.72 -7.18
C ALA A 99 -4.55 -14.73 -7.89
N TRP A 100 -4.46 -16.00 -7.49
CA TRP A 100 -5.29 -17.06 -8.05
C TRP A 100 -6.74 -17.03 -7.55
N GLU A 101 -6.97 -16.76 -6.26
CA GLU A 101 -8.31 -16.67 -5.69
C GLU A 101 -9.09 -15.46 -6.23
N GLU A 102 -8.48 -14.27 -6.22
CA GLU A 102 -9.17 -13.04 -6.64
C GLU A 102 -9.37 -12.94 -8.16
N THR A 103 -8.43 -13.48 -8.95
CA THR A 103 -8.39 -13.23 -10.41
C THR A 103 -8.18 -14.47 -11.29
N GLY A 104 -7.95 -15.64 -10.71
CA GLY A 104 -7.62 -16.87 -11.45
C GLY A 104 -6.22 -16.88 -12.07
N ILE A 105 -5.41 -15.82 -11.87
CA ILE A 105 -4.10 -15.69 -12.52
C ILE A 105 -3.05 -16.49 -11.77
N GLU A 106 -2.41 -17.42 -12.47
CA GLU A 106 -1.23 -18.11 -12.00
C GLU A 106 -0.01 -17.19 -12.12
N VAL A 107 0.73 -17.03 -11.02
CA VAL A 107 1.94 -16.22 -10.99
C VAL A 107 3.18 -17.06 -10.69
N GLY A 108 4.27 -16.76 -11.40
CA GLY A 108 5.54 -17.44 -11.30
C GLY A 108 6.47 -16.78 -10.28
N GLU A 109 7.44 -16.04 -10.80
CA GLU A 109 8.41 -15.29 -10.00
C GLU A 109 7.71 -14.17 -9.23
N VAL A 110 8.09 -14.00 -7.96
CA VAL A 110 7.58 -12.96 -7.06
C VAL A 110 8.77 -12.22 -6.48
N VAL A 111 8.82 -10.90 -6.67
CA VAL A 111 9.93 -10.03 -6.29
C VAL A 111 9.43 -9.01 -5.28
N TYR A 112 10.07 -8.96 -4.11
CA TYR A 112 9.79 -7.94 -3.11
C TYR A 112 10.19 -6.55 -3.61
N HIS A 113 9.33 -5.54 -3.41
CA HIS A 113 9.61 -4.15 -3.75
C HIS A 113 9.86 -3.29 -2.52
N SER A 114 8.86 -3.14 -1.66
CA SER A 114 8.91 -2.26 -0.48
C SER A 114 7.86 -2.66 0.56
N SER A 115 7.95 -2.08 1.76
CA SER A 115 6.95 -2.27 2.82
C SER A 115 6.52 -0.92 3.38
N GLN A 116 5.24 -0.79 3.73
CA GLN A 116 4.68 0.44 4.28
C GLN A 116 3.78 0.14 5.50
N PRO A 117 4.01 0.80 6.65
CA PRO A 117 3.04 0.80 7.75
C PRO A 117 1.70 1.41 7.30
N TRP A 118 0.59 0.76 7.62
CA TRP A 118 -0.74 1.15 7.14
C TRP A 118 -1.77 1.21 8.27
N PRO A 119 -1.72 2.23 9.14
CA PRO A 119 -2.60 2.39 10.31
C PRO A 119 -3.96 3.02 9.95
N VAL A 120 -4.41 2.87 8.71
CA VAL A 120 -5.66 3.46 8.19
C VAL A 120 -6.76 2.41 7.95
N GLY A 121 -6.48 1.15 8.30
CA GLY A 121 -7.49 0.08 8.31
C GLY A 121 -8.55 0.26 9.40
N PRO A 122 -9.48 -0.70 9.54
CA PRO A 122 -10.49 -0.69 10.60
C PRO A 122 -9.85 -0.54 11.98
N SER A 123 -10.50 0.18 12.91
CA SER A 123 -9.96 0.41 14.28
C SER A 123 -9.64 -0.87 15.05
N SER A 124 -10.19 -2.02 14.63
CA SER A 124 -9.88 -3.35 15.17
C SER A 124 -8.49 -3.87 14.77
N ILE A 125 -7.83 -3.27 13.78
CA ILE A 125 -6.52 -3.66 13.26
C ILE A 125 -5.57 -2.44 13.38
N PRO A 126 -4.92 -2.24 14.54
CA PRO A 126 -4.21 -1.01 14.84
C PRO A 126 -2.93 -0.82 14.00
N CYS A 127 -2.36 -1.93 13.50
CA CYS A 127 -1.07 -1.92 12.81
C CYS A 127 -1.09 -2.92 11.65
N GLN A 128 -1.49 -2.49 10.45
CA GLN A 128 -1.24 -3.28 9.25
C GLN A 128 0.16 -2.96 8.70
N LEU A 129 0.86 -3.96 8.19
CA LEU A 129 2.09 -3.78 7.44
C LEU A 129 1.85 -4.24 6.00
N MET A 130 1.73 -3.29 5.09
CA MET A 130 1.59 -3.59 3.67
C MET A 130 2.95 -3.98 3.11
N ILE A 131 3.04 -5.14 2.47
CA ILE A 131 4.26 -5.69 1.89
C ILE A 131 4.04 -5.80 0.39
N GLY A 132 4.73 -4.94 -0.35
CA GLY A 132 4.59 -4.79 -1.80
C GLY A 132 5.46 -5.76 -2.59
N PHE A 133 4.84 -6.41 -3.57
CA PHE A 133 5.49 -7.35 -4.48
C PHE A 133 5.17 -7.06 -5.94
N PHE A 134 6.13 -7.33 -6.81
CA PHE A 134 5.88 -7.60 -8.22
C PHE A 134 5.73 -9.10 -8.41
N ALA A 135 4.72 -9.53 -9.14
CA ALA A 135 4.52 -10.93 -9.51
C ALA A 135 4.41 -11.04 -11.03
N TYR A 136 5.00 -12.08 -11.61
CA TYR A 136 4.97 -12.27 -13.06
C TYR A 136 3.95 -13.33 -13.45
N ALA A 137 3.02 -12.96 -14.31
CA ALA A 137 1.94 -13.84 -14.75
C ALA A 137 2.46 -14.99 -15.61
N LYS A 138 1.85 -16.17 -15.42
CA LYS A 138 2.03 -17.37 -16.26
C LYS A 138 0.77 -17.69 -17.06
N SER A 139 -0.39 -17.29 -16.56
CA SER A 139 -1.67 -17.33 -17.28
C SER A 139 -2.21 -15.90 -17.47
N LEU A 140 -3.08 -15.72 -18.45
CA LEU A 140 -3.61 -14.40 -18.83
C LEU A 140 -5.15 -14.33 -18.79
N GLU A 141 -5.81 -15.47 -18.66
CA GLU A 141 -7.27 -15.57 -18.55
C GLU A 141 -7.70 -15.13 -17.15
N ILE A 142 -8.49 -14.05 -17.10
CA ILE A 142 -8.97 -13.48 -15.84
C ILE A 142 -10.31 -14.15 -15.50
N ASN A 143 -10.39 -14.70 -14.30
CA ASN A 143 -11.64 -15.13 -13.68
C ASN A 143 -11.80 -14.41 -12.34
N VAL A 144 -12.61 -13.36 -12.32
CA VAL A 144 -12.75 -12.48 -11.15
C VAL A 144 -13.71 -13.09 -10.13
N ASP A 145 -13.27 -13.21 -8.88
CA ASP A 145 -14.18 -13.47 -7.77
C ASP A 145 -15.00 -12.20 -7.47
N LYS A 146 -16.30 -12.26 -7.80
CA LYS A 146 -17.23 -11.14 -7.62
C LYS A 146 -17.67 -10.94 -6.17
N GLU A 147 -17.33 -11.83 -5.24
CA GLU A 147 -17.57 -11.62 -3.81
C GLU A 147 -16.62 -10.55 -3.24
N GLU A 148 -15.37 -10.51 -3.71
CA GLU A 148 -14.34 -9.59 -3.22
C GLU A 148 -14.05 -8.43 -4.17
N LEU A 149 -13.95 -8.70 -5.47
CA LEU A 149 -13.60 -7.72 -6.50
C LEU A 149 -14.82 -7.39 -7.38
N GLU A 150 -14.99 -6.11 -7.68
CA GLU A 150 -15.95 -5.70 -8.69
C GLU A 150 -15.46 -6.01 -10.10
N ASP A 151 -14.17 -5.77 -10.36
CA ASP A 151 -13.55 -6.04 -11.65
C ASP A 151 -12.04 -6.20 -11.59
N ALA A 152 -11.46 -6.85 -12.61
CA ALA A 152 -10.02 -6.91 -12.82
C ALA A 152 -9.70 -6.94 -14.31
N GLU A 153 -8.76 -6.10 -14.73
CA GLU A 153 -8.40 -5.94 -16.15
C GLU A 153 -6.90 -5.77 -16.33
N TRP A 154 -6.42 -6.20 -17.50
CA TRP A 154 -5.07 -5.93 -17.96
C TRP A 154 -4.99 -4.53 -18.56
N HIS A 155 -4.10 -3.69 -18.02
CA HIS A 155 -3.86 -2.35 -18.55
C HIS A 155 -2.45 -2.20 -19.10
N SER A 156 -2.34 -1.61 -20.28
CA SER A 156 -1.04 -1.37 -20.91
C SER A 156 -0.23 -0.37 -20.08
N ARG A 157 1.10 -0.49 -20.13
CA ARG A 157 1.98 0.46 -19.45
C ARG A 157 1.76 1.90 -19.91
N GLU A 158 1.45 2.09 -21.18
CA GLU A 158 1.16 3.41 -21.74
C GLU A 158 -0.11 4.02 -21.13
N ASP A 159 -1.19 3.25 -21.01
CA ASP A 159 -2.45 3.72 -20.38
C ASP A 159 -2.21 4.13 -18.92
N VAL A 160 -1.48 3.30 -18.19
CA VAL A 160 -1.13 3.57 -16.78
C VAL A 160 -0.28 4.83 -16.67
N ARG A 161 0.73 5.02 -17.54
CA ARG A 161 1.53 6.26 -17.58
C ARG A 161 0.66 7.49 -17.85
N ARG A 162 -0.24 7.41 -18.84
CA ARG A 162 -1.15 8.50 -19.20
C ARG A 162 -2.04 8.88 -18.01
N ALA A 163 -2.62 7.89 -17.34
CA ALA A 163 -3.45 8.09 -16.15
C ALA A 163 -2.67 8.70 -14.97
N LEU A 164 -1.41 8.27 -14.73
CA LEU A 164 -0.55 8.85 -13.68
C LEU A 164 -0.13 10.30 -13.97
N LEU A 165 0.03 10.67 -15.25
CA LEU A 165 0.48 12.00 -15.67
C LEU A 165 -0.67 13.00 -15.86
N ALA A 166 -1.91 12.51 -15.97
CA ALA A 166 -3.10 13.32 -16.21
C ALA A 166 -3.20 14.52 -15.25
N ALA A 167 -3.52 15.70 -15.78
CA ALA A 167 -3.57 16.94 -15.02
C ALA A 167 -4.58 16.89 -13.85
N GLU A 168 -5.64 16.10 -13.99
CA GLU A 168 -6.64 15.85 -12.95
C GLU A 168 -6.07 15.09 -11.75
N TYR A 169 -5.13 14.16 -12.00
CA TYR A 169 -4.42 13.45 -10.93
C TYR A 169 -3.58 14.44 -10.10
N LYS A 170 -2.85 15.35 -10.76
CA LYS A 170 -2.09 16.42 -10.09
C LYS A 170 -3.00 17.42 -9.36
N LYS A 171 -4.18 17.72 -9.91
CA LYS A 171 -5.17 18.60 -9.26
C LYS A 171 -5.75 17.93 -8.01
N ALA A 172 -6.15 16.66 -8.09
CA ALA A 172 -6.64 15.86 -6.97
C ALA A 172 -5.59 15.74 -5.85
N GLN A 173 -4.31 15.54 -6.19
CA GLN A 173 -3.20 15.53 -5.24
C GLN A 173 -3.04 16.88 -4.51
N LYS A 174 -3.05 18.00 -5.25
CA LYS A 174 -2.96 19.34 -4.67
C LYS A 174 -4.13 19.64 -3.74
N THR A 175 -5.34 19.26 -4.12
CA THR A 175 -6.54 19.44 -3.29
C THR A 175 -6.49 18.59 -2.03
N ALA A 176 -6.04 17.33 -2.12
CA ALA A 176 -5.87 16.48 -0.95
C ALA A 176 -4.80 17.01 0.02
N ALA A 177 -3.64 17.45 -0.51
CA ALA A 177 -2.58 18.06 0.31
C ALA A 177 -3.04 19.34 1.01
N ALA A 178 -3.77 20.22 0.31
CA ALA A 178 -4.34 21.43 0.89
C ALA A 178 -5.37 21.14 2.00
N LYS A 179 -6.23 20.13 1.82
CA LYS A 179 -7.19 19.70 2.85
C LYS A 179 -6.48 19.12 4.08
N VAL A 180 -5.42 18.32 3.90
CA VAL A 180 -4.61 17.81 5.03
C VAL A 180 -3.96 18.96 5.79
N GLU A 181 -3.40 19.95 5.09
CA GLU A 181 -2.82 21.14 5.73
C GLU A 181 -3.87 21.92 6.54
N GLN A 182 -5.10 22.03 6.01
CA GLN A 182 -6.22 22.67 6.69
C GLN A 182 -6.68 21.89 7.93
N ILE A 183 -6.67 20.55 7.88
CA ILE A 183 -6.96 19.68 9.03
C ILE A 183 -5.88 19.82 10.11
N CYS A 184 -4.60 19.87 9.72
CA CYS A 184 -3.48 20.07 10.64
C CYS A 184 -3.48 21.44 11.32
N LYS A 185 -4.13 22.45 10.71
CA LYS A 185 -4.34 23.78 11.30
C LYS A 185 -5.49 23.83 12.32
N GLY A 186 -6.18 22.72 12.56
CA GLY A 186 -7.24 22.59 13.56
C GLY A 186 -8.56 23.20 13.09
N VAL A 187 -9.48 22.36 12.60
CA VAL A 187 -10.86 22.77 12.33
C VAL A 187 -11.71 22.49 13.58
N GLU A 188 -12.42 23.51 14.05
CA GLU A 188 -13.38 23.43 15.14
C GLU A 188 -14.45 22.37 14.85
N LYS A 189 -14.83 21.61 15.89
CA LYS A 189 -15.85 20.55 15.85
C LYS A 189 -17.15 21.06 15.21
N GLY A 190 -17.53 20.52 14.05
CA GLY A 190 -18.87 20.80 13.54
C GLY A 190 -19.27 20.33 12.15
N GLN A 191 -18.47 19.56 11.40
CA GLN A 191 -18.88 19.13 10.04
C GLN A 191 -18.64 17.63 9.81
N ASN A 192 -19.73 16.93 9.47
CA ASN A 192 -19.71 15.54 9.02
C ASN A 192 -18.96 15.43 7.68
N LEU A 193 -17.77 14.83 7.71
CA LEU A 193 -16.86 14.68 6.56
C LEU A 193 -17.26 13.56 5.57
N THR A 194 -18.52 13.13 5.56
CA THR A 194 -18.99 12.06 4.66
C THR A 194 -19.58 12.54 3.35
N ALA A 195 -19.68 13.85 3.09
CA ALA A 195 -20.41 14.37 1.92
C ALA A 195 -19.55 14.97 0.78
N ASP A 196 -18.26 15.27 0.97
CA ASP A 196 -17.51 16.11 0.01
C ASP A 196 -16.52 15.33 -0.89
N PHE A 197 -16.97 14.19 -1.44
CA PHE A 197 -16.28 13.48 -2.52
C PHE A 197 -16.77 13.87 -3.93
N ASN A 198 -17.59 14.92 -4.07
CA ASN A 198 -17.96 15.43 -5.39
C ASN A 198 -16.79 16.20 -6.01
N VAL A 199 -15.97 15.47 -6.78
CA VAL A 199 -15.13 16.04 -7.82
C VAL A 199 -16.07 16.60 -8.89
N GLU A 200 -16.04 17.93 -9.07
CA GLU A 200 -16.80 18.61 -10.11
C GLU A 200 -16.52 18.00 -11.49
N SER A 201 -17.62 17.73 -12.19
CA SER A 201 -17.73 17.19 -13.54
C SER A 201 -16.94 17.99 -14.59
N GLY A 202 -15.68 17.62 -14.79
CA GLY A 202 -15.01 17.59 -16.10
C GLY A 202 -15.00 16.15 -16.63
N GLU A 203 -14.65 15.91 -17.89
CA GLU A 203 -14.50 14.56 -18.48
C GLU A 203 -13.65 13.66 -17.56
N LEU A 204 -14.34 12.86 -16.75
CA LEU A 204 -13.73 12.06 -15.69
C LEU A 204 -12.69 11.14 -16.32
N ALA A 205 -11.43 11.26 -15.88
CA ALA A 205 -10.38 10.34 -16.30
C ALA A 205 -10.87 8.88 -16.20
N PRO A 206 -10.69 8.05 -17.25
CA PRO A 206 -11.24 6.69 -17.30
C PRO A 206 -10.65 5.77 -16.23
N MET A 207 -9.52 6.16 -15.63
CA MET A 207 -8.77 5.39 -14.65
C MET A 207 -8.19 6.32 -13.59
N PHE A 208 -8.44 6.01 -12.32
CA PHE A 208 -7.90 6.72 -11.17
C PHE A 208 -7.10 5.78 -10.28
N PHE A 209 -5.96 6.26 -9.76
CA PHE A 209 -5.08 5.49 -8.88
C PHE A 209 -5.06 6.03 -7.45
N PRO A 210 -4.70 5.19 -6.46
CA PRO A 210 -4.39 5.66 -5.12
C PRO A 210 -3.38 6.82 -5.12
N GLY A 211 -3.49 7.67 -4.09
CA GLY A 211 -2.64 8.84 -3.93
C GLY A 211 -1.15 8.49 -3.82
N PRO A 212 -0.25 9.47 -3.96
CA PRO A 212 1.20 9.24 -4.11
C PRO A 212 1.87 8.64 -2.89
N PHE A 213 1.20 8.66 -1.74
CA PHE A 213 1.68 8.07 -0.49
C PHE A 213 1.20 6.62 -0.29
N ALA A 214 0.37 6.08 -1.18
CA ALA A 214 -0.06 4.69 -1.10
C ALA A 214 0.99 3.77 -1.71
N ILE A 215 1.30 2.65 -1.07
CA ILE A 215 2.19 1.62 -1.61
C ILE A 215 1.74 1.11 -2.98
N ALA A 216 0.43 1.03 -3.23
CA ALA A 216 -0.13 0.72 -4.55
C ALA A 216 0.37 1.70 -5.62
N HIS A 217 0.34 3.01 -5.33
CA HIS A 217 0.86 4.03 -6.23
C HIS A 217 2.36 3.85 -6.47
N HIS A 218 3.13 3.55 -5.42
CA HIS A 218 4.56 3.31 -5.56
C HIS A 218 4.88 2.09 -6.42
N LEU A 219 4.13 0.99 -6.28
CA LEU A 219 4.29 -0.20 -7.14
C LEU A 219 3.97 0.14 -8.59
N ILE A 220 2.80 0.74 -8.83
CA ILE A 220 2.30 1.07 -10.17
C ILE A 220 3.22 2.07 -10.86
N SER A 221 3.62 3.15 -10.17
CA SER A 221 4.53 4.16 -10.73
C SER A 221 5.94 3.65 -10.95
N SER A 222 6.48 2.82 -10.03
CA SER A 222 7.79 2.20 -10.16
C SER A 222 7.85 1.31 -11.40
N TRP A 223 6.84 0.45 -11.59
CA TRP A 223 6.69 -0.33 -12.82
C TRP A 223 6.52 0.60 -14.02
N ALA A 224 5.52 1.48 -14.02
CA ALA A 224 5.22 2.35 -15.15
C ALA A 224 6.43 3.18 -15.62
N PHE A 225 7.34 3.62 -14.74
CA PHE A 225 8.49 4.47 -15.13
C PHE A 225 9.86 3.76 -15.10
N GLN A 226 9.91 2.43 -14.95
CA GLN A 226 11.18 1.67 -14.89
C GLN A 226 12.07 1.86 -16.14
N ASP A 227 11.51 1.88 -17.35
CA ASP A 227 12.28 2.00 -18.60
C ASP A 227 13.04 3.32 -18.76
N ALA A 228 12.63 4.37 -18.04
CA ALA A 228 13.33 5.66 -18.07
C ALA A 228 14.69 5.61 -17.36
N LYS A 229 14.94 4.61 -16.51
CA LYS A 229 16.21 4.47 -15.75
C LYS A 229 17.21 3.54 -16.43
N ASP A 230 16.75 2.51 -17.15
CA ASP A 230 17.64 1.62 -17.90
C ASP A 230 18.19 2.27 -19.18
N GLY A 231 17.45 3.19 -19.79
CA GLY A 231 17.92 3.98 -20.94
C GLY A 231 19.08 4.94 -20.62
N ASP A 232 19.21 5.38 -19.36
CA ASP A 232 20.27 6.29 -18.92
C ASP A 232 21.53 5.52 -18.46
N GLN A 233 21.37 4.31 -17.91
CA GLN A 233 22.51 3.42 -17.62
C GLN A 233 23.14 2.82 -18.89
N ALA A 234 22.36 2.61 -19.95
CA ALA A 234 22.88 2.14 -21.23
C ALA A 234 23.75 3.20 -21.94
N ARG A 235 23.59 4.50 -21.62
CA ARG A 235 24.31 5.62 -22.26
C ARG A 235 25.65 5.98 -21.60
N LEU A 236 25.96 5.42 -20.43
CA LEU A 236 27.19 5.68 -19.67
C LEU A 236 28.29 4.61 -19.82
N LYS A 237 28.11 3.59 -20.68
CA LYS A 237 29.19 2.66 -21.01
C LYS A 237 29.96 3.15 -22.24
N GLN A 238 31.02 3.92 -22.01
CA GLN A 238 32.13 4.13 -22.95
C GLN A 238 33.41 3.41 -22.45
N PRO A 239 34.40 3.15 -23.33
CA PRO A 239 34.85 1.81 -23.66
C PRO A 239 35.98 1.27 -22.78
N ALA A 240 36.13 -0.06 -22.84
CA ALA A 240 37.17 -0.84 -22.19
C ALA A 240 38.58 -0.27 -22.43
N GLY A 241 39.21 0.20 -21.36
CA GLY A 241 40.65 0.44 -21.31
C GLY A 241 41.41 -0.87 -21.13
N SER A 242 42.19 -1.22 -22.14
CA SER A 242 43.20 -2.28 -22.12
C SER A 242 44.21 -2.02 -21.00
N PHE A 243 44.32 -2.93 -20.04
CA PHE A 243 45.48 -3.04 -19.17
C PHE A 243 46.32 -4.23 -19.64
N SER A 244 47.44 -3.91 -20.28
CA SER A 244 48.50 -4.86 -20.60
C SER A 244 49.42 -5.00 -19.38
N ASN A 245 49.77 -6.24 -19.07
CA ASN A 245 50.72 -6.62 -18.03
C ASN A 245 52.10 -5.98 -18.24
N LEU A 246 52.67 -5.41 -17.18
CA LEU A 246 54.07 -5.50 -16.73
C LEU A 246 54.24 -4.79 -15.38
#